data_AF-A0A4Y9F310-F1
#
_entry.id   AF-A0A4Y9F310-F1
#
_cell.length_a   1.000
_cell.length_b   1.000
_cell.length_c   1.000
_cell.angle_alpha   90.00
_cell.angle_beta   90.00
_cell.angle_gamma   90.00
#
_symmetry.space_group_name_H-M   'P 1'
#
loop_
_entity.id
_entity.type
_entity.pdbx_description
1 polymer ?
#
loop_
_entity_poly.entity_id
_entity_poly.type
_entity_poly.pdbx_seq_one_letter_code
_entity_poly.pdbx_strand_id
1 'polypeptide(L)'
;MKSLRTPLGVTTLLGLSLTMAPGAFAADAVTVDTDTPIGAYWEKNKDALGAATGEQQTFANGATQQTFENGVVTQGKYGGVQAVTGAAGEAFMKAGGAEKFGNAESAPWKHSHCGLSITTHDGKTRWLVVLDEKTQAGSYINLNSAEAKAWQAERSKIRACFTNNAVVETTPVLPEAPAEPEAPADTNFGDAANEIADARAVAAANGVAVAETGGELTKATADLVIQDFGGNISAIYSIAQDRALMINTDALASYLSNPGQYGTYLYQNEYTKHWKTGALELRALFYNTTAENCSTPVTWDDHGYALYSTGTAVISHYFIQYDDYGTCINWDNQTTASPVTWGVGLMDRTATGTEIDTTYDWSAAKYIPLQQVLELRVDANKVVYIKADAQGKPLADAKPVESSALTEALNLSDRGRFSSYNDWAAGGNWNIWNEMTMLGAPVAEATEATANGTTIVTQQFEGGTLVWTKGTAFMNAELNDLGQAKLAWYTALGL
;
A
#
# COMPACT_ATOMS: atom_id res chain seq x y z
N MET A 1 70.94 66.05 -23.79
CA MET A 1 69.74 65.75 -22.98
C MET A 1 70.09 64.59 -22.05
N LYS A 2 69.73 64.72 -20.77
CA LYS A 2 70.09 63.89 -19.59
C LYS A 2 69.91 62.37 -19.88
N SER A 3 70.90 61.47 -19.71
CA SER A 3 71.54 60.93 -18.46
C SER A 3 70.62 59.89 -17.77
N LEU A 4 70.97 58.65 -17.36
CA LEU A 4 72.18 57.82 -17.12
C LEU A 4 71.84 56.35 -17.54
N ARG A 5 72.72 55.41 -17.94
CA ARG A 5 73.98 54.84 -17.38
C ARG A 5 73.85 54.00 -16.07
N THR A 6 73.80 52.67 -16.27
CA THR A 6 74.65 51.59 -15.66
C THR A 6 74.50 51.20 -14.16
N PRO A 7 75.07 50.05 -13.68
CA PRO A 7 74.35 48.99 -12.95
C PRO A 7 74.98 48.63 -11.57
N LEU A 8 74.34 47.74 -10.80
CA LEU A 8 74.91 46.93 -9.69
C LEU A 8 73.79 45.94 -9.32
N GLY A 9 73.93 44.62 -9.25
CA GLY A 9 75.05 43.84 -8.71
C GLY A 9 74.74 43.49 -7.26
N VAL A 10 73.93 42.45 -7.01
CA VAL A 10 73.89 41.74 -5.71
C VAL A 10 73.66 40.25 -5.94
N THR A 11 74.72 39.50 -5.70
CA THR A 11 74.75 38.07 -5.43
C THR A 11 74.10 37.82 -4.08
N THR A 12 73.08 36.95 -3.99
CA THR A 12 72.66 36.42 -2.70
C THR A 12 72.19 34.97 -2.82
N LEU A 13 73.03 34.11 -2.25
CA LEU A 13 72.79 32.86 -1.54
C LEU A 13 71.58 32.00 -1.96
N LEU A 14 71.93 30.80 -2.44
CA LEU A 14 71.19 29.58 -2.17
C LEU A 14 70.87 29.49 -0.67
N GLY A 15 69.61 29.71 -0.33
CA GLY A 15 69.00 29.26 0.91
C GLY A 15 67.96 28.21 0.57
N LEU A 16 68.34 26.93 0.71
CA LEU A 16 67.39 25.82 0.81
C LEU A 16 66.60 26.00 2.11
N SER A 17 65.54 26.80 2.07
CA SER A 17 64.49 26.74 3.09
C SER A 17 63.51 25.65 2.67
N LEU A 18 63.62 24.49 3.31
CA LEU A 18 62.47 23.59 3.48
C LEU A 18 61.41 24.35 4.29
N THR A 19 60.61 25.19 3.62
CA THR A 19 59.29 25.52 4.14
C THR A 19 58.39 24.37 3.73
N MET A 20 58.10 23.49 4.69
CA MET A 20 56.96 22.60 4.58
C MET A 20 55.76 23.47 4.21
N ALA A 21 55.32 23.35 2.96
CA ALA A 21 54.01 23.83 2.59
C ALA A 21 53.03 23.17 3.58
N PRO A 22 52.11 23.92 4.18
CA PRO A 22 50.94 23.28 4.74
C PRO A 22 50.34 22.53 3.57
N GLY A 23 50.42 21.20 3.62
CA GLY A 23 49.54 20.36 2.85
C GLY A 23 48.14 20.74 3.30
N ALA A 24 47.57 21.75 2.64
CA ALA A 24 46.14 21.81 2.48
C ALA A 24 45.81 20.51 1.78
N PHE A 25 45.43 19.51 2.57
CA PHE A 25 44.61 18.43 2.08
C PHE A 25 43.51 19.13 1.29
N ALA A 26 43.61 19.09 -0.04
CA ALA A 26 42.49 19.43 -0.88
C ALA A 26 41.42 18.42 -0.44
N ALA A 27 40.49 18.86 0.41
CA ALA A 27 39.27 18.13 0.62
C ALA A 27 38.73 17.87 -0.79
N ASP A 28 38.55 16.60 -1.14
CA ASP A 28 38.05 16.21 -2.45
C ASP A 28 36.85 17.11 -2.75
N ALA A 29 36.93 17.87 -3.84
CA ALA A 29 35.86 18.78 -4.19
C ALA A 29 34.60 17.95 -4.41
N VAL A 30 33.53 18.26 -3.66
CA VAL A 30 32.23 17.62 -3.79
C VAL A 30 31.81 17.69 -5.27
N THR A 31 31.70 16.53 -5.91
CA THR A 31 31.37 16.46 -7.35
C THR A 31 29.87 16.38 -7.55
N VAL A 32 29.35 17.05 -8.57
CA VAL A 32 27.95 16.91 -8.99
C VAL A 32 27.85 15.82 -10.05
N ASP A 33 27.06 14.79 -9.79
CA ASP A 33 26.75 13.76 -10.79
C ASP A 33 25.72 14.30 -11.80
N THR A 34 26.19 14.73 -12.97
CA THR A 34 25.36 15.33 -14.03
C THR A 34 24.40 14.35 -14.70
N ASP A 35 24.55 13.04 -14.49
CA ASP A 35 23.63 12.03 -15.02
C ASP A 35 22.37 11.88 -14.14
N THR A 36 22.38 12.46 -12.93
CA THR A 36 21.20 12.51 -12.06
C THR A 36 20.27 13.67 -12.44
N PRO A 37 18.96 13.62 -12.09
CA PRO A 37 18.06 14.74 -12.34
C PRO A 37 18.46 16.03 -11.61
N ILE A 38 19.04 15.92 -10.41
CA ILE A 38 19.59 17.08 -9.68
C ILE A 38 20.80 17.64 -10.42
N GLY A 39 21.74 16.80 -10.85
CA GLY A 39 22.91 17.25 -11.61
C GLY A 39 22.54 17.88 -12.96
N ALA A 40 21.57 17.31 -13.68
CA ALA A 40 21.05 17.87 -14.91
C ALA A 40 20.34 19.22 -14.69
N TYR A 41 19.70 19.42 -13.53
CA TYR A 41 19.13 20.71 -13.14
C TYR A 41 20.24 21.71 -12.78
N TRP A 42 21.25 21.28 -12.02
CA TRP A 42 22.37 22.11 -11.64
C TRP A 42 23.16 22.60 -12.86
N GLU A 43 23.47 21.74 -13.83
CA GLU A 43 24.21 22.11 -15.04
C GLU A 43 23.54 23.27 -15.79
N LYS A 44 22.20 23.26 -15.85
CA LYS A 44 21.40 24.33 -16.46
C LYS A 44 21.33 25.63 -15.64
N ASN A 45 21.61 25.56 -14.34
CA ASN A 45 21.42 26.66 -13.39
C ASN A 45 22.69 26.97 -12.57
N LYS A 46 23.86 26.51 -13.03
CA LYS A 46 25.10 26.53 -12.23
C LYS A 46 25.50 27.92 -11.76
N ASP A 47 25.27 28.93 -12.59
CA ASP A 47 25.60 30.33 -12.28
C ASP A 47 24.73 30.89 -11.14
N ALA A 48 23.52 30.35 -10.96
CA ALA A 48 22.59 30.73 -9.91
C ALA A 48 22.78 29.91 -8.63
N LEU A 49 23.12 28.62 -8.74
CA LEU A 49 23.28 27.72 -7.59
C LEU A 49 24.68 27.76 -6.97
N GLY A 50 25.72 28.03 -7.78
CA GLY A 50 27.12 27.97 -7.36
C GLY A 50 27.65 26.54 -7.29
N ALA A 51 28.80 26.38 -6.61
CA ALA A 51 29.41 25.07 -6.40
C ALA A 51 28.59 24.20 -5.44
N ALA A 52 28.72 22.88 -5.55
CA ALA A 52 28.16 21.96 -4.55
C ALA A 52 28.93 22.08 -3.23
N THR A 53 28.19 22.13 -2.13
CA THR A 53 28.74 22.24 -0.76
C THR A 53 28.50 20.98 0.06
N GLY A 54 27.70 20.04 -0.46
CA GLY A 54 27.44 18.74 0.15
C GLY A 54 27.13 17.68 -0.89
N GLU A 55 27.42 16.44 -0.55
CA GLU A 55 27.12 15.29 -1.40
C GLU A 55 25.61 15.16 -1.64
N GLN A 56 25.25 14.59 -2.78
CA GLN A 56 23.86 14.24 -3.03
C GLN A 56 23.43 13.11 -2.09
N GLN A 57 22.34 13.32 -1.36
CA GLN A 57 21.81 12.38 -0.37
C GLN A 57 20.38 12.00 -0.73
N THR A 58 20.08 10.71 -0.72
CA THR A 58 18.70 10.19 -0.81
C THR A 58 18.26 9.73 0.56
N PHE A 59 17.13 10.25 1.03
CA PHE A 59 16.61 9.98 2.36
C PHE A 59 15.58 8.85 2.35
N ALA A 60 15.22 8.36 3.54
CA ALA A 60 14.26 7.26 3.71
C ALA A 60 12.87 7.58 3.14
N ASN A 61 12.48 8.86 3.11
CA ASN A 61 11.24 9.32 2.49
C ASN A 61 11.29 9.35 0.93
N GLY A 62 12.40 8.92 0.33
CA GLY A 62 12.59 8.86 -1.12
C GLY A 62 12.85 10.21 -1.78
N ALA A 63 12.98 11.29 -1.01
CA ALA A 63 13.50 12.55 -1.53
C ALA A 63 15.02 12.49 -1.63
N THR A 64 15.55 13.03 -2.71
CA THR A 64 16.98 13.27 -2.88
C THR A 64 17.25 14.76 -2.75
N GLN A 65 18.38 15.12 -2.18
CA GLN A 65 18.80 16.50 -1.96
C GLN A 65 20.28 16.67 -2.24
N GLN A 66 20.66 17.82 -2.79
CA GLN A 66 22.04 18.27 -2.79
C GLN A 66 22.12 19.76 -2.44
N THR A 67 23.08 20.12 -1.59
CA THR A 67 23.31 21.50 -1.17
C THR A 67 24.37 22.17 -2.03
N PHE A 68 24.13 23.44 -2.34
CA PHE A 68 24.99 24.30 -3.14
C PHE A 68 25.26 25.61 -2.39
N GLU A 69 26.23 26.39 -2.85
CA GLU A 69 26.58 27.69 -2.22
C GLU A 69 25.38 28.62 -2.04
N ASN A 70 24.46 28.63 -3.01
CA ASN A 70 23.32 29.57 -3.02
C ASN A 70 21.96 28.87 -2.86
N GLY A 71 21.92 27.65 -2.34
CA GLY A 71 20.64 26.97 -2.09
C GLY A 71 20.73 25.47 -2.00
N VAL A 72 19.58 24.84 -2.13
CA VAL A 72 19.41 23.39 -2.10
C VAL A 72 18.51 22.96 -3.24
N VAL A 73 18.88 21.89 -3.93
CA VAL A 73 18.05 21.26 -4.95
C VAL A 73 17.51 19.95 -4.40
N THR A 74 16.20 19.76 -4.54
CA THR A 74 15.51 18.55 -4.11
C THR A 74 14.89 17.84 -5.31
N GLN A 75 14.77 16.52 -5.21
CA GLN A 75 14.07 15.67 -6.16
C GLN A 75 13.18 14.70 -5.40
N GLY A 76 11.94 14.50 -5.84
CA GLY A 76 11.03 13.49 -5.27
C GLY A 76 11.25 12.10 -5.85
N LYS A 77 10.78 11.08 -5.12
CA LYS A 77 10.80 9.67 -5.53
C LYS A 77 10.21 9.43 -6.93
N TYR A 78 9.14 10.16 -7.27
CA TYR A 78 8.45 10.07 -8.56
C TYR A 78 8.87 11.17 -9.55
N GLY A 79 9.99 11.84 -9.28
CA GLY A 79 10.47 12.97 -10.07
C GLY A 79 10.05 14.33 -9.52
N GLY A 80 10.22 15.35 -10.37
CA GLY A 80 10.08 16.76 -9.99
C GLY A 80 11.33 17.26 -9.27
N VAL A 81 12.11 18.10 -9.95
CA VAL A 81 13.32 18.74 -9.39
C VAL A 81 13.01 20.20 -9.11
N GLN A 82 13.26 20.64 -7.89
CA GLN A 82 13.03 22.02 -7.46
C GLN A 82 14.22 22.56 -6.70
N ALA A 83 14.49 23.86 -6.86
CA ALA A 83 15.52 24.56 -6.11
C ALA A 83 14.89 25.51 -5.09
N VAL A 84 15.47 25.53 -3.88
CA VAL A 84 15.19 26.49 -2.82
C VAL A 84 16.46 27.31 -2.63
N THR A 85 16.45 28.55 -3.10
CA THR A 85 17.66 29.38 -3.22
C THR A 85 17.74 30.50 -2.18
N GLY A 86 18.97 30.99 -1.96
CA GLY A 86 19.28 32.05 -1.00
C GLY A 86 18.91 31.70 0.44
N ALA A 87 18.56 32.71 1.23
CA ALA A 87 18.18 32.56 2.64
C ALA A 87 17.00 31.60 2.86
N ALA A 88 16.12 31.43 1.85
CA ALA A 88 15.02 30.47 1.92
C ALA A 88 15.54 29.01 1.93
N GLY A 89 16.62 28.74 1.19
CA GLY A 89 17.28 27.43 1.18
C GLY A 89 17.92 27.12 2.53
N GLU A 90 18.62 28.09 3.13
CA GLU A 90 19.18 27.95 4.47
C GLU A 90 18.10 27.71 5.53
N ALA A 91 17.01 28.46 5.50
CA ALA A 91 15.88 28.29 6.41
C ALA A 91 15.22 26.91 6.24
N PHE A 92 15.08 26.43 5.01
CA PHE A 92 14.55 25.10 4.74
C PHE A 92 15.47 23.99 5.30
N MET A 93 16.78 24.12 5.12
CA MET A 93 17.77 23.19 5.67
C MET A 93 17.76 23.19 7.20
N LYS A 94 17.73 24.36 7.85
CA LYS A 94 17.62 24.49 9.31
C LYS A 94 16.34 23.86 9.88
N ALA A 95 15.26 23.88 9.10
CA ALA A 95 14.00 23.27 9.51
C ALA A 95 14.02 21.73 9.46
N GLY A 96 15.00 21.13 8.77
CA GLY A 96 15.15 19.69 8.56
C GLY A 96 15.23 19.27 7.08
N GLY A 97 15.18 20.22 6.14
CA GLY A 97 15.37 19.98 4.71
C GLY A 97 14.46 18.91 4.10
N ALA A 98 14.91 18.32 3.00
CA ALA A 98 14.18 17.25 2.32
C ALA A 98 14.16 15.93 3.10
N GLU A 99 15.08 15.72 4.05
CA GLU A 99 15.05 14.56 4.93
C GLU A 99 13.76 14.52 5.76
N LYS A 100 13.38 15.68 6.32
CA LYS A 100 12.18 15.79 7.13
C LYS A 100 10.91 16.05 6.32
N PHE A 101 10.99 16.89 5.30
CA PHE A 101 9.80 17.42 4.62
C PHE A 101 9.61 16.93 3.19
N GLY A 102 10.57 16.14 2.67
CA GLY A 102 10.51 15.63 1.32
C GLY A 102 10.85 16.65 0.24
N ASN A 103 10.43 16.35 -0.98
CA ASN A 103 10.72 17.18 -2.14
C ASN A 103 9.93 18.49 -2.10
N ALA A 104 10.58 19.60 -2.43
CA ALA A 104 9.86 20.83 -2.73
C ALA A 104 8.96 20.63 -3.96
N GLU A 105 7.68 21.01 -3.85
CA GLU A 105 6.73 20.94 -4.97
C GLU A 105 6.81 22.18 -5.87
N SER A 106 7.37 23.28 -5.36
CA SER A 106 7.50 24.55 -6.06
C SER A 106 8.67 25.37 -5.51
N ALA A 107 9.07 26.41 -6.23
CA ALA A 107 9.87 27.48 -5.64
C ALA A 107 9.15 28.12 -4.43
N PRO A 108 9.89 28.69 -3.45
CA PRO A 108 9.30 29.46 -2.36
C PRO A 108 8.38 30.57 -2.85
N TRP A 109 7.27 30.79 -2.15
CA TRP A 109 6.26 31.77 -2.50
C TRP A 109 5.75 32.50 -1.26
N LYS A 110 5.19 33.69 -1.46
CA LYS A 110 4.71 34.54 -0.35
C LYS A 110 3.27 34.20 -0.01
N HIS A 111 3.05 33.47 1.08
CA HIS A 111 1.73 33.21 1.63
C HIS A 111 1.17 34.44 2.34
N SER A 112 -0.11 34.73 2.11
CA SER A 112 -0.80 35.93 2.63
C SER A 112 -0.80 36.06 4.15
N HIS A 113 -0.61 34.94 4.86
CA HIS A 113 -0.68 34.90 6.33
C HIS A 113 0.61 34.42 7.00
N CYS A 114 1.47 33.69 6.29
CA CYS A 114 2.67 33.07 6.87
C CYS A 114 3.98 33.70 6.41
N GLY A 115 3.93 34.63 5.45
CA GLY A 115 5.14 35.16 4.83
C GLY A 115 5.69 34.23 3.76
N LEU A 116 6.99 34.27 3.52
CA LEU A 116 7.67 33.33 2.63
C LEU A 116 7.48 31.89 3.11
N SER A 117 7.02 31.01 2.24
CA SER A 117 6.73 29.61 2.57
C SER A 117 6.99 28.72 1.36
N ILE A 118 7.09 27.43 1.61
CA ILE A 118 7.21 26.41 0.58
C ILE A 118 6.27 25.26 0.89
N THR A 119 5.75 24.64 -0.16
CA THR A 119 5.02 23.39 -0.03
C THR A 119 5.93 22.26 -0.43
N THR A 120 5.98 21.21 0.38
CA THR A 120 6.80 20.04 0.12
C THR A 120 5.99 18.76 0.28
N HIS A 121 6.51 17.66 -0.27
CA HIS A 121 5.86 16.36 -0.22
C HIS A 121 6.91 15.26 -0.01
N ASP A 122 6.78 14.52 1.09
CA ASP A 122 7.66 13.40 1.45
C ASP A 122 7.19 12.04 0.92
N GLY A 123 6.15 12.05 0.08
CA GLY A 123 5.50 10.85 -0.44
C GLY A 123 4.25 10.44 0.33
N LYS A 124 4.11 10.87 1.59
CA LYS A 124 2.96 10.58 2.47
C LYS A 124 2.25 11.86 2.93
N THR A 125 3.04 12.84 3.33
CA THR A 125 2.59 14.09 3.94
C THR A 125 2.96 15.25 3.04
N ARG A 126 1.96 16.11 2.81
CA ARG A 126 2.16 17.40 2.18
C ARG A 126 2.34 18.45 3.27
N TRP A 127 3.52 19.06 3.33
CA TRP A 127 3.86 20.05 4.35
C TRP A 127 3.77 21.46 3.79
N LEU A 128 3.34 22.41 4.61
CA LEU A 128 3.63 23.82 4.40
C LEU A 128 4.70 24.22 5.41
N VAL A 129 5.89 24.59 4.92
CA VAL A 129 7.03 25.03 5.73
C VAL A 129 7.20 26.53 5.57
N VAL A 130 7.28 27.25 6.69
CA VAL A 130 7.51 28.70 6.71
C VAL A 130 9.02 28.95 6.64
N LEU A 131 9.44 29.73 5.64
CA LEU A 131 10.86 30.06 5.39
C LEU A 131 11.19 31.50 5.77
N ASP A 132 10.19 32.29 6.17
CA ASP A 132 10.35 33.70 6.51
C ASP A 132 10.91 33.89 7.92
N GLU A 133 12.17 34.35 8.00
CA GLU A 133 12.86 34.66 9.26
C GLU A 133 12.15 35.73 10.09
N LYS A 134 11.30 36.58 9.48
CA LYS A 134 10.60 37.66 10.17
C LYS A 134 9.29 37.22 10.84
N THR A 135 8.81 36.00 10.57
CA THR A 135 7.56 35.49 11.14
C THR A 135 7.83 34.30 12.08
N GLN A 136 8.10 33.13 11.52
CA GLN A 136 8.28 31.88 12.24
C GLN A 136 9.05 30.86 11.39
N ALA A 137 10.25 31.22 10.92
CA ALA A 137 11.08 30.35 10.11
C ALA A 137 11.26 28.97 10.73
N GLY A 138 11.10 27.94 9.90
CA GLY A 138 11.15 26.54 10.31
C GLY A 138 9.90 26.01 10.98
N SER A 139 8.85 26.82 11.17
CA SER A 139 7.53 26.29 11.52
C SER A 139 6.92 25.55 10.33
N TYR A 140 6.19 24.48 10.62
CA TYR A 140 5.59 23.65 9.59
C TYR A 140 4.24 23.10 10.02
N ILE A 141 3.38 22.79 9.05
CA ILE A 141 2.12 22.12 9.31
C ILE A 141 1.84 21.07 8.24
N ASN A 142 1.36 19.90 8.66
CA ASN A 142 0.84 18.88 7.75
C ASN A 142 -0.49 19.39 7.18
N LEU A 143 -0.54 19.68 5.88
CA LEU A 143 -1.72 20.25 5.22
C LEU A 143 -2.95 19.34 5.23
N ASN A 144 -2.77 18.04 5.50
CA ASN A 144 -3.85 17.06 5.61
C ASN A 144 -4.35 16.86 7.04
N SER A 145 -3.65 17.39 8.05
CA SER A 145 -4.01 17.26 9.46
C SER A 145 -5.31 17.99 9.81
N ALA A 146 -5.97 17.56 10.89
CA ALA A 146 -7.13 18.26 11.44
C ALA A 146 -6.79 19.70 11.83
N GLU A 147 -5.58 19.94 12.36
CA GLU A 147 -5.07 21.26 12.70
C GLU A 147 -4.98 22.16 11.47
N ALA A 148 -4.42 21.67 10.36
CA ALA A 148 -4.34 22.45 9.11
C ALA A 148 -5.71 22.75 8.55
N LYS A 149 -6.66 21.81 8.58
CA LYS A 149 -8.04 22.04 8.13
C LYS A 149 -8.73 23.11 8.97
N ALA A 150 -8.57 23.06 10.29
CA ALA A 150 -9.10 24.07 11.21
C ALA A 150 -8.47 25.45 10.95
N TRP A 151 -7.13 25.51 10.84
CA TRP A 151 -6.43 26.74 10.51
C TRP A 151 -6.84 27.29 9.14
N GLN A 152 -6.96 26.47 8.10
CA GLN A 152 -7.37 26.91 6.77
C GLN A 152 -8.78 27.50 6.75
N ALA A 153 -9.70 26.98 7.57
CA ALA A 153 -11.06 27.50 7.72
C ALA A 153 -11.08 28.87 8.42
N GLU A 154 -10.18 29.11 9.37
CA GLU A 154 -10.20 30.30 10.23
C GLU A 154 -9.18 31.38 9.83
N ARG A 155 -8.12 31.05 9.08
CA ARG A 155 -6.99 31.96 8.75
C ARG A 155 -7.39 33.28 8.11
N SER A 156 -8.48 33.31 7.36
CA SER A 156 -9.00 34.54 6.75
C SER A 156 -9.62 35.49 7.79
N LYS A 157 -10.19 34.94 8.86
CA LYS A 157 -10.77 35.69 9.98
C LYS A 157 -9.71 36.15 10.96
N ILE A 158 -8.79 35.25 11.36
CA ILE A 158 -7.72 35.55 12.32
C ILE A 158 -6.54 36.31 11.71
N ARG A 159 -6.40 36.28 10.36
CA ARG A 159 -5.33 36.92 9.59
C ARG A 159 -3.92 36.58 10.06
N ALA A 160 -3.72 35.37 10.59
CA ALA A 160 -2.47 34.90 11.17
C ALA A 160 -2.03 33.55 10.58
N CYS A 161 -0.73 33.25 10.68
CA CYS A 161 -0.21 31.91 10.43
C CYS A 161 -0.66 30.94 11.53
N PHE A 162 -0.45 29.64 11.30
CA PHE A 162 -0.66 28.61 12.33
C PHE A 162 0.37 28.78 13.46
N THR A 163 0.13 28.14 14.60
CA THR A 163 0.97 28.25 15.80
C THR A 163 2.43 27.93 15.49
N ASN A 164 3.35 28.79 15.94
CA ASN A 164 4.78 28.57 15.79
C ASN A 164 5.20 27.29 16.53
N ASN A 165 5.78 26.35 15.80
CA ASN A 165 6.28 25.06 16.28
C ASN A 165 7.71 24.78 15.81
N ALA A 166 8.45 25.83 15.43
CA ALA A 166 9.86 25.72 15.08
C ALA A 166 10.65 25.21 16.30
N VAL A 167 11.59 24.28 16.08
CA VAL A 167 12.49 23.81 17.11
C VAL A 167 13.41 24.97 17.51
N VAL A 168 13.35 25.39 18.77
CA VAL A 168 14.26 26.43 19.30
C VAL A 168 15.58 25.75 19.66
N GLU A 169 16.64 26.00 18.89
CA GLU A 169 17.99 25.56 19.27
C GLU A 169 18.39 26.22 20.61
N THR A 170 18.51 25.42 21.66
CA THR A 170 19.26 25.82 22.86
C THR A 170 20.75 25.86 22.52
N THR A 171 21.38 27.00 22.78
CA THR A 171 22.79 27.29 22.49
C THR A 171 23.72 26.22 23.09
N PRO A 172 24.77 25.76 22.38
CA PRO A 172 25.65 24.72 22.89
C PRO A 172 26.49 25.24 24.07
N VAL A 173 26.45 24.53 25.19
CA VAL A 173 27.35 24.76 26.33
C VAL A 173 28.67 24.02 26.06
N LEU A 174 29.79 24.74 26.28
CA LEU A 174 31.18 24.27 26.19
C LEU A 174 31.38 22.93 26.95
N PRO A 175 32.26 22.01 26.48
CA PRO A 175 32.39 20.70 27.10
C PRO A 175 33.17 20.79 28.42
N GLU A 176 32.57 20.27 29.49
CA GLU A 176 33.29 19.94 30.72
C GLU A 176 33.86 18.51 30.64
N ALA A 177 34.94 18.30 31.40
CA ALA A 177 35.83 17.12 31.39
C ALA A 177 35.10 15.76 31.54
N PRO A 178 35.71 14.64 31.10
CA PRO A 178 35.01 13.38 30.93
C PRO A 178 34.55 12.80 32.27
N ALA A 179 33.24 12.63 32.42
CA ALA A 179 32.65 11.89 33.53
C ALA A 179 32.68 10.38 33.24
N GLU A 180 32.73 9.61 34.34
CA GLU A 180 32.64 8.15 34.42
C GLU A 180 31.55 7.54 33.53
N PRO A 181 31.68 6.25 33.14
CA PRO A 181 30.78 5.62 32.20
C PRO A 181 29.35 5.59 32.78
N GLU A 182 28.45 6.29 32.11
CA GLU A 182 27.02 6.24 32.41
C GLU A 182 26.48 4.82 32.18
N ALA A 183 25.57 4.42 33.07
CA ALA A 183 24.72 3.25 32.90
C ALA A 183 24.02 3.30 31.52
N PRO A 184 23.71 2.14 30.91
CA PRO A 184 23.10 2.12 29.58
C PRO A 184 21.86 3.00 29.57
N ALA A 185 21.83 3.96 28.63
CA ALA A 185 20.74 4.89 28.46
C ALA A 185 19.41 4.12 28.36
N ASP A 186 18.40 4.54 29.13
CA ASP A 186 17.03 4.09 28.95
C ASP A 186 16.66 4.28 27.47
N THR A 187 16.58 3.17 26.74
CA THR A 187 16.16 3.20 25.34
C THR A 187 14.70 3.61 25.28
N ASN A 188 14.46 4.91 25.09
CA ASN A 188 13.12 5.43 24.89
C ASN A 188 12.64 5.00 23.49
N PHE A 189 11.75 4.01 23.44
CA PHE A 189 11.16 3.48 22.20
C PHE A 189 9.91 4.26 21.75
N GLY A 190 9.67 5.46 22.30
CA GLY A 190 8.45 6.23 22.07
C GLY A 190 7.22 5.49 22.62
N ASP A 191 6.13 5.47 21.85
CA ASP A 191 4.84 4.88 22.25
C ASP A 191 4.76 3.35 22.10
N ALA A 192 5.87 2.69 21.75
CA ALA A 192 5.91 1.24 21.49
C ALA A 192 5.27 0.40 22.59
N ALA A 193 5.50 0.73 23.87
CA ALA A 193 4.94 0.00 25.00
C ALA A 193 3.40 0.11 25.06
N ASN A 194 2.87 1.29 24.75
CA ASN A 194 1.43 1.56 24.78
C ASN A 194 0.74 0.88 23.60
N GLU A 195 1.27 1.05 22.39
CA GLU A 195 0.70 0.47 21.18
C GLU A 195 0.72 -1.07 21.21
N ILE A 196 1.81 -1.67 21.71
CA ILE A 196 1.88 -3.13 21.91
C ILE A 196 0.87 -3.59 22.97
N ALA A 197 0.68 -2.83 24.05
CA ALA A 197 -0.32 -3.15 25.07
C ALA A 197 -1.75 -3.12 24.50
N ASP A 198 -2.04 -2.15 23.64
CA ASP A 198 -3.34 -2.00 22.96
C ASP A 198 -3.58 -3.13 21.95
N ALA A 199 -2.60 -3.44 21.09
CA ALA A 199 -2.68 -4.56 20.16
C ALA A 199 -2.90 -5.90 20.89
N ARG A 200 -2.24 -6.09 22.05
CA ARG A 200 -2.46 -7.25 22.91
C ARG A 200 -3.86 -7.28 23.49
N ALA A 201 -4.38 -6.15 23.98
CA ALA A 201 -5.74 -6.07 24.53
C ALA A 201 -6.79 -6.43 23.46
N VAL A 202 -6.61 -5.97 22.23
CA VAL A 202 -7.46 -6.34 21.08
C VAL A 202 -7.37 -7.84 20.79
N ALA A 203 -6.18 -8.43 20.78
CA ALA A 203 -6.02 -9.87 20.54
C ALA A 203 -6.66 -10.72 21.64
N ALA A 204 -6.49 -10.35 22.91
CA ALA A 204 -7.12 -11.01 24.04
C ALA A 204 -8.64 -10.92 23.97
N ALA A 205 -9.20 -9.77 23.60
CA ALA A 205 -10.64 -9.58 23.40
C ALA A 205 -11.21 -10.47 22.28
N ASN A 206 -10.38 -10.86 21.31
CA ASN A 206 -10.74 -11.77 20.22
C ASN A 206 -10.41 -13.25 20.52
N GLY A 207 -10.05 -13.58 21.76
CA GLY A 207 -9.84 -14.96 22.21
C GLY A 207 -8.46 -15.54 21.93
N VAL A 208 -7.49 -14.70 21.54
CA VAL A 208 -6.07 -15.11 21.44
C VAL A 208 -5.47 -15.15 22.85
N ALA A 209 -4.87 -16.29 23.22
CA ALA A 209 -4.21 -16.44 24.51
C ALA A 209 -2.83 -15.78 24.48
N VAL A 210 -2.72 -14.55 24.99
CA VAL A 210 -1.45 -13.81 25.12
C VAL A 210 -1.07 -13.68 26.59
N ALA A 211 0.21 -13.86 26.92
CA ALA A 211 0.68 -13.71 28.30
C ALA A 211 0.51 -12.27 28.82
N GLU A 212 0.14 -12.13 30.10
CA GLU A 212 -0.03 -10.82 30.75
C GLU A 212 1.29 -10.04 30.87
N THR A 213 2.41 -10.74 30.90
CA THR A 213 3.76 -10.17 30.94
C THR A 213 4.55 -10.67 29.75
N GLY A 214 5.12 -9.75 28.96
CA GLY A 214 6.09 -10.07 27.91
C GLY A 214 7.53 -9.90 28.40
N GLY A 215 8.47 -10.36 27.59
CA GLY A 215 9.90 -10.04 27.71
C GLY A 215 10.17 -8.56 27.43
N GLU A 216 11.45 -8.20 27.44
CA GLU A 216 11.89 -6.82 27.23
C GLU A 216 11.60 -6.33 25.79
N LEU A 217 11.23 -5.05 25.67
CA LEU A 217 11.14 -4.39 24.37
C LEU A 217 12.52 -4.39 23.72
N THR A 218 12.61 -4.95 22.53
CA THR A 218 13.86 -5.08 21.80
C THR A 218 13.74 -4.32 20.49
N LYS A 219 14.70 -3.44 20.19
CA LYS A 219 14.79 -2.80 18.88
C LYS A 219 15.28 -3.82 17.84
N ALA A 220 14.40 -4.25 16.94
CA ALA A 220 14.71 -5.24 15.92
C ALA A 220 15.37 -4.61 14.69
N THR A 221 14.93 -3.41 14.29
CA THR A 221 15.53 -2.61 13.22
C THR A 221 15.50 -1.12 13.60
N ALA A 222 15.94 -0.23 12.70
CA ALA A 222 15.82 1.22 12.93
C ALA A 222 14.38 1.66 13.23
N ASP A 223 13.40 1.00 12.59
CA ASP A 223 11.98 1.37 12.57
C ASP A 223 11.06 0.36 13.24
N LEU A 224 11.60 -0.77 13.72
CA LEU A 224 10.82 -1.85 14.31
C LEU A 224 11.26 -2.15 15.74
N VAL A 225 10.30 -2.19 16.65
CA VAL A 225 10.46 -2.66 18.02
C VAL A 225 9.62 -3.91 18.18
N ILE A 226 10.14 -4.90 18.89
CA ILE A 226 9.44 -6.17 19.13
C ILE A 226 9.32 -6.45 20.62
N GLN A 227 8.31 -7.22 20.98
CA GLN A 227 8.17 -7.78 22.32
C GLN A 227 7.75 -9.24 22.22
N ASP A 228 8.51 -10.15 22.82
CA ASP A 228 8.14 -11.56 22.88
C ASP A 228 7.29 -11.84 24.13
N PHE A 229 6.12 -12.45 23.97
CA PHE A 229 5.24 -12.82 25.09
C PHE A 229 5.37 -14.30 25.48
N GLY A 230 6.22 -15.06 24.80
CA GLY A 230 6.29 -16.51 24.96
C GLY A 230 5.04 -17.21 24.39
N GLY A 231 4.97 -18.53 24.51
CA GLY A 231 3.83 -19.29 23.97
C GLY A 231 3.67 -19.20 22.45
N ASN A 232 4.75 -18.85 21.73
CA ASN A 232 4.81 -18.61 20.29
C ASN A 232 3.99 -17.40 19.79
N ILE A 233 3.87 -16.37 20.63
CA ILE A 233 3.27 -15.09 20.30
C ILE A 233 4.23 -13.96 20.66
N SER A 234 4.42 -13.04 19.73
CA SER A 234 5.18 -11.81 19.89
C SER A 234 4.37 -10.63 19.34
N ALA A 235 4.80 -9.41 19.64
CA ALA A 235 4.32 -8.21 18.99
C ALA A 235 5.44 -7.57 18.17
N ILE A 236 5.04 -6.90 17.09
CA ILE A 236 5.88 -6.04 16.29
C ILE A 236 5.24 -4.66 16.23
N TYR A 237 6.02 -3.64 16.56
CA TYR A 237 5.65 -2.23 16.52
C TYR A 237 6.50 -1.52 15.47
N SER A 238 5.85 -0.73 14.63
CA SER A 238 6.51 0.14 13.66
C SER A 238 6.51 1.57 14.14
N ILE A 239 7.71 2.11 14.40
CA ILE A 239 7.93 3.50 14.82
C ILE A 239 7.40 4.46 13.74
N ALA A 240 7.62 4.14 12.46
CA ALA A 240 7.21 4.98 11.33
C ALA A 240 5.69 5.05 11.13
N GLN A 241 4.95 4.06 11.64
CA GLN A 241 3.50 3.95 11.50
C GLN A 241 2.75 4.25 12.79
N ASP A 242 3.46 4.28 13.91
CA ASP A 242 2.88 4.34 15.26
C ASP A 242 1.79 3.28 15.44
N ARG A 243 2.16 2.03 15.14
CA ARG A 243 1.23 0.90 15.11
C ARG A 243 1.92 -0.39 15.52
N ALA A 244 1.23 -1.18 16.34
CA ALA A 244 1.65 -2.53 16.69
C ALA A 244 0.69 -3.61 16.18
N LEU A 245 1.23 -4.79 15.87
CA LEU A 245 0.49 -5.98 15.53
C LEU A 245 0.96 -7.17 16.37
N MET A 246 0.04 -8.06 16.71
CA MET A 246 0.35 -9.37 17.27
C MET A 246 0.72 -10.35 16.15
N ILE A 247 1.76 -11.14 16.36
CA ILE A 247 2.29 -12.07 15.36
C ILE A 247 2.87 -13.31 16.06
N ASN A 248 2.91 -14.42 15.36
CA ASN A 248 3.62 -15.60 15.84
C ASN A 248 5.14 -15.38 15.88
N THR A 249 5.81 -15.93 16.88
CA THR A 249 7.26 -15.71 17.09
C THR A 249 8.10 -16.27 15.93
N ASP A 250 7.78 -17.46 15.42
CA ASP A 250 8.50 -18.06 14.29
C ASP A 250 8.26 -17.28 12.97
N ALA A 251 7.03 -16.81 12.78
CA ALA A 251 6.67 -15.96 11.65
C ALA A 251 7.36 -14.58 11.73
N LEU A 252 7.48 -14.00 12.93
CA LEU A 252 8.22 -12.77 13.17
C LEU A 252 9.70 -12.93 12.85
N ALA A 253 10.33 -14.04 13.26
CA ALA A 253 11.72 -14.33 12.89
C ALA A 253 11.90 -14.41 11.37
N SER A 254 10.95 -15.05 10.67
CA SER A 254 10.95 -15.14 9.20
C SER A 254 10.77 -13.78 8.55
N TYR A 255 9.82 -12.98 9.04
CA TYR A 255 9.58 -11.61 8.61
C TYR A 255 10.84 -10.74 8.74
N LEU A 256 11.46 -10.73 9.93
CA LEU A 256 12.64 -9.94 10.22
C LEU A 256 13.86 -10.34 9.39
N SER A 257 13.90 -11.58 8.88
CA SER A 257 14.97 -12.03 7.99
C SER A 257 14.90 -11.41 6.59
N ASN A 258 13.72 -10.99 6.13
CA ASN A 258 13.54 -10.32 4.84
C ASN A 258 12.25 -9.46 4.78
N PRO A 259 12.19 -8.32 5.51
CA PRO A 259 10.97 -7.50 5.58
C PRO A 259 10.50 -7.00 4.21
N GLY A 260 11.42 -6.74 3.28
CA GLY A 260 11.12 -6.27 1.93
C GLY A 260 10.42 -7.31 1.04
N GLN A 261 10.47 -8.60 1.38
CA GLN A 261 9.71 -9.63 0.69
C GLN A 261 8.24 -9.67 1.13
N TYR A 262 7.98 -9.40 2.41
CA TYR A 262 6.66 -9.56 3.02
C TYR A 262 5.86 -8.26 3.11
N GLY A 263 6.53 -7.11 3.02
CA GLY A 263 5.92 -5.81 3.22
C GLY A 263 6.43 -5.10 4.47
N THR A 264 6.73 -3.81 4.34
CA THR A 264 7.21 -3.00 5.48
C THR A 264 6.08 -2.28 6.20
N TYR A 265 4.88 -2.27 5.61
CA TYR A 265 3.71 -1.61 6.16
C TYR A 265 2.86 -2.58 6.99
N LEU A 266 2.63 -2.28 8.26
CA LEU A 266 1.82 -3.04 9.21
C LEU A 266 0.36 -2.59 9.03
N TYR A 267 -0.47 -3.44 8.45
CA TYR A 267 -1.86 -3.08 8.19
C TYR A 267 -2.76 -3.35 9.38
N GLN A 268 -3.11 -4.62 9.62
CA GLN A 268 -4.02 -5.01 10.69
C GLN A 268 -3.81 -6.46 11.12
N ASN A 269 -4.36 -6.80 12.28
CA ASN A 269 -4.61 -8.18 12.66
C ASN A 269 -6.01 -8.61 12.23
N GLU A 270 -6.12 -9.78 11.60
CA GLU A 270 -7.40 -10.44 11.34
C GLU A 270 -7.57 -11.65 12.27
N TYR A 271 -8.80 -11.80 12.78
CA TYR A 271 -9.20 -12.89 13.66
C TYR A 271 -10.29 -13.69 12.95
N THR A 272 -9.96 -14.89 12.50
CA THR A 272 -10.88 -15.75 11.74
C THR A 272 -10.97 -17.14 12.35
N LYS A 273 -11.96 -17.93 11.97
CA LYS A 273 -12.02 -19.35 12.33
C LYS A 273 -11.63 -20.19 11.13
N HIS A 274 -10.69 -21.10 11.31
CA HIS A 274 -10.30 -22.04 10.28
C HIS A 274 -11.50 -22.91 9.90
N TRP A 275 -11.88 -22.89 8.62
CA TRP A 275 -13.14 -23.48 8.17
C TRP A 275 -13.22 -25.01 8.33
N LYS A 276 -12.08 -25.73 8.32
CA LYS A 276 -12.06 -27.20 8.54
C LYS A 276 -12.01 -27.58 10.01
N THR A 277 -11.25 -26.84 10.82
CA THR A 277 -10.91 -27.26 12.19
C THR A 277 -11.65 -26.47 13.26
N GLY A 278 -12.28 -25.34 12.89
CA GLY A 278 -12.92 -24.42 13.82
C GLY A 278 -11.96 -23.65 14.72
N ALA A 279 -10.64 -23.85 14.58
CA ALA A 279 -9.61 -23.20 15.38
C ALA A 279 -9.56 -21.70 15.08
N LEU A 280 -9.28 -20.88 16.10
CA LEU A 280 -9.06 -19.44 15.92
C LEU A 280 -7.73 -19.22 15.20
N GLU A 281 -7.74 -18.43 14.14
CA GLU A 281 -6.57 -18.01 13.39
C GLU A 281 -6.35 -16.51 13.58
N LEU A 282 -5.18 -16.15 14.11
CA LEU A 282 -4.65 -14.79 14.10
C LEU A 282 -3.77 -14.62 12.86
N ARG A 283 -4.11 -13.66 11.99
CA ARG A 283 -3.33 -13.29 10.81
C ARG A 283 -2.79 -11.88 11.00
N ALA A 284 -1.48 -11.69 10.83
CA ALA A 284 -0.87 -10.37 10.70
C ALA A 284 -0.72 -10.05 9.22
N LEU A 285 -1.23 -8.89 8.80
CA LEU A 285 -1.23 -8.44 7.42
C LEU A 285 -0.19 -7.36 7.18
N PHE A 286 0.63 -7.59 6.16
CA PHE A 286 1.69 -6.69 5.73
C PHE A 286 1.47 -6.27 4.28
N TYR A 287 1.81 -5.02 3.97
CA TYR A 287 1.83 -4.50 2.60
C TYR A 287 3.23 -4.03 2.19
N ASN A 288 3.56 -4.24 0.92
CA ASN A 288 4.79 -3.72 0.30
C ASN A 288 4.73 -2.21 0.02
N THR A 289 3.55 -1.59 0.10
CA THR A 289 3.36 -0.16 -0.15
C THR A 289 2.58 0.51 0.98
N THR A 290 2.81 1.81 1.18
CA THR A 290 2.28 2.64 2.27
C THR A 290 0.88 3.22 1.98
N ALA A 291 0.13 2.63 1.03
CA ALA A 291 -1.08 3.23 0.48
C ALA A 291 -2.30 3.04 1.41
N GLU A 292 -2.36 3.85 2.47
CA GLU A 292 -3.55 3.95 3.34
C GLU A 292 -4.68 4.80 2.70
N ASN A 293 -4.47 5.36 1.50
CA ASN A 293 -5.41 6.25 0.82
C ASN A 293 -5.83 5.71 -0.56
N CYS A 294 -7.02 5.13 -0.62
CA CYS A 294 -7.77 4.85 -1.84
C CYS A 294 -8.24 6.14 -2.55
N SER A 295 -7.31 6.97 -3.06
CA SER A 295 -7.67 8.13 -3.90
C SER A 295 -6.94 8.22 -5.24
N THR A 296 -6.04 7.29 -5.55
CA THR A 296 -5.45 7.14 -6.90
C THR A 296 -5.20 5.66 -7.22
N PRO A 297 -5.51 5.17 -8.43
CA PRO A 297 -5.35 3.76 -8.77
C PRO A 297 -3.86 3.42 -8.86
N VAL A 298 -3.42 2.47 -8.05
CA VAL A 298 -2.12 1.81 -8.19
C VAL A 298 -2.34 0.65 -9.17
N THR A 299 -1.81 0.77 -10.39
CA THR A 299 -2.04 -0.16 -11.50
C THR A 299 -0.96 -1.23 -11.64
N TRP A 300 -0.31 -1.64 -10.54
CA TRP A 300 0.71 -2.69 -10.61
C TRP A 300 0.59 -3.62 -9.40
N ASP A 301 0.63 -4.93 -9.68
CA ASP A 301 0.52 -6.08 -8.79
C ASP A 301 1.13 -5.86 -7.37
N ASP A 302 0.30 -5.52 -6.38
CA ASP A 302 0.74 -5.45 -4.98
C ASP A 302 0.13 -6.59 -4.16
N HIS A 303 0.96 -7.58 -3.85
CA HIS A 303 0.63 -8.75 -3.04
C HIS A 303 0.65 -8.41 -1.54
N GLY A 304 -0.48 -8.56 -0.85
CA GLY A 304 -0.51 -8.66 0.61
C GLY A 304 -0.07 -10.06 1.07
N TYR A 305 0.64 -10.16 2.18
CA TYR A 305 1.06 -11.46 2.75
C TYR A 305 0.46 -11.65 4.14
N ALA A 306 -0.23 -12.77 4.35
CA ALA A 306 -0.65 -13.24 5.67
C ALA A 306 0.40 -14.21 6.21
N LEU A 307 0.97 -13.90 7.37
CA LEU A 307 2.14 -14.63 7.89
C LEU A 307 1.81 -15.77 8.88
N TYR A 308 0.57 -15.97 9.35
CA TYR A 308 0.32 -16.99 10.38
C TYR A 308 -1.14 -17.46 10.66
N SER A 309 -1.28 -18.65 11.27
CA SER A 309 -2.47 -19.25 11.93
C SER A 309 -2.08 -20.14 13.13
N THR A 310 -2.72 -20.00 14.30
CA THR A 310 -2.56 -20.92 15.45
C THR A 310 -3.51 -22.12 15.33
N GLY A 311 -2.99 -23.36 15.37
CA GLY A 311 -3.82 -24.54 15.65
C GLY A 311 -3.30 -25.85 15.09
N THR A 312 -3.67 -26.22 13.87
CA THR A 312 -3.31 -27.52 13.27
C THR A 312 -3.44 -27.49 11.74
N ALA A 313 -2.58 -26.66 11.12
CA ALA A 313 -2.30 -26.53 9.69
C ALA A 313 -3.38 -25.91 8.80
N VAL A 314 -3.22 -24.62 8.46
CA VAL A 314 -3.05 -24.10 7.08
C VAL A 314 -2.26 -22.78 7.14
N ILE A 315 -1.15 -22.67 6.40
CA ILE A 315 -0.56 -21.39 5.97
C ILE A 315 -1.40 -20.93 4.79
N SER A 316 -2.33 -19.99 4.99
CA SER A 316 -3.13 -19.46 3.90
C SER A 316 -2.43 -18.23 3.32
N HIS A 317 -1.77 -18.40 2.18
CA HIS A 317 -1.37 -17.29 1.33
C HIS A 317 -2.64 -16.75 0.64
N TYR A 318 -2.91 -15.46 0.79
CA TYR A 318 -3.92 -14.78 -0.03
C TYR A 318 -3.21 -13.69 -0.83
N PHE A 319 -3.13 -13.88 -2.15
CA PHE A 319 -2.81 -12.81 -3.07
C PHE A 319 -4.07 -11.97 -3.26
N ILE A 320 -4.00 -10.67 -2.94
CA ILE A 320 -4.90 -9.70 -3.54
C ILE A 320 -4.21 -9.26 -4.83
N GLN A 321 -4.63 -9.83 -5.96
CA GLN A 321 -4.22 -9.34 -7.27
C GLN A 321 -5.28 -8.33 -7.72
N TYR A 322 -4.88 -7.07 -7.91
CA TYR A 322 -5.67 -6.07 -8.63
C TYR A 322 -5.10 -5.99 -10.05
N ASP A 323 -5.89 -6.31 -11.07
CA ASP A 323 -5.55 -6.04 -12.46
C ASP A 323 -6.31 -4.79 -12.99
N ASP A 324 -5.57 -4.01 -13.77
CA ASP A 324 -5.80 -2.87 -14.68
C ASP A 324 -7.13 -2.07 -14.79
N TYR A 325 -8.20 -2.37 -14.07
CA TYR A 325 -9.44 -1.60 -14.14
C TYR A 325 -9.59 -0.64 -12.96
N GLY A 326 -8.74 0.40 -12.93
CA GLY A 326 -9.03 1.80 -12.51
C GLY A 326 -9.94 2.13 -11.32
N THR A 327 -10.33 1.18 -10.47
CA THR A 327 -11.31 1.34 -9.40
C THR A 327 -10.91 0.48 -8.21
N CYS A 328 -10.58 1.14 -7.10
CA CYS A 328 -10.39 0.48 -5.82
C CYS A 328 -11.72 -0.13 -5.38
N ILE A 329 -11.87 -1.46 -5.49
CA ILE A 329 -12.96 -2.16 -4.83
C ILE A 329 -12.63 -2.19 -3.34
N ASN A 330 -13.15 -1.20 -2.62
CA ASN A 330 -13.06 -1.09 -1.18
C ASN A 330 -13.81 -2.27 -0.54
N TRP A 331 -13.07 -3.25 -0.01
CA TRP A 331 -13.68 -4.41 0.67
C TRP A 331 -14.43 -3.97 1.93
N ASP A 332 -13.98 -2.91 2.60
CA ASP A 332 -14.59 -2.39 3.82
C ASP A 332 -15.84 -1.54 3.59
N ASN A 333 -16.09 -1.09 2.35
CA ASN A 333 -17.30 -0.32 1.98
C ASN A 333 -18.19 -1.00 0.95
N GLN A 334 -17.89 -2.23 0.53
CA GLN A 334 -18.97 -3.10 0.13
C GLN A 334 -19.71 -3.51 1.41
N THR A 335 -20.56 -2.61 1.91
CA THR A 335 -21.83 -3.10 2.45
C THR A 335 -22.28 -4.11 1.42
N THR A 336 -22.36 -5.39 1.78
CA THR A 336 -22.99 -6.41 0.95
C THR A 336 -24.31 -5.82 0.53
N ALA A 337 -24.34 -5.20 -0.65
CA ALA A 337 -25.57 -4.73 -1.22
C ALA A 337 -26.29 -6.04 -1.43
N SER A 338 -27.32 -6.29 -0.61
CA SER A 338 -28.15 -7.48 -0.76
C SER A 338 -28.38 -7.64 -2.26
N PRO A 339 -28.02 -8.80 -2.85
CA PRO A 339 -27.99 -8.96 -4.30
C PRO A 339 -29.28 -8.37 -4.85
N VAL A 340 -29.16 -7.38 -5.75
CA VAL A 340 -30.32 -6.63 -6.21
C VAL A 340 -31.30 -7.63 -6.79
N THR A 341 -32.44 -7.79 -6.13
CA THR A 341 -33.43 -8.78 -6.53
C THR A 341 -33.83 -8.49 -7.97
N TRP A 342 -33.69 -9.51 -8.82
CA TRP A 342 -34.08 -9.46 -10.22
C TRP A 342 -35.44 -8.79 -10.42
N GLY A 343 -35.57 -8.01 -11.48
CA GLY A 343 -36.86 -7.51 -11.92
C GLY A 343 -37.87 -8.65 -12.11
N VAL A 344 -39.14 -8.36 -11.84
CA VAL A 344 -40.25 -9.31 -12.01
C VAL A 344 -40.17 -9.96 -13.40
N GLY A 345 -40.25 -11.29 -13.46
CA GLY A 345 -40.20 -12.07 -14.69
C GLY A 345 -38.81 -12.43 -15.22
N LEU A 346 -37.71 -11.88 -14.66
CA LEU A 346 -36.36 -12.17 -15.15
C LEU A 346 -35.73 -13.43 -14.53
N MET A 347 -36.14 -13.77 -13.31
CA MET A 347 -35.70 -14.98 -12.57
C MET A 347 -36.84 -15.57 -11.73
N ASP A 348 -38.09 -15.36 -12.14
CA ASP A 348 -39.24 -15.95 -11.46
C ASP A 348 -39.31 -17.45 -11.77
N ARG A 349 -38.76 -18.25 -10.87
CA ARG A 349 -38.88 -19.69 -10.91
C ARG A 349 -39.98 -20.13 -9.95
N THR A 350 -41.13 -20.49 -10.50
CA THR A 350 -42.19 -21.14 -9.74
C THR A 350 -41.95 -22.65 -9.70
N ALA A 351 -41.99 -23.25 -8.50
CA ALA A 351 -42.01 -24.69 -8.39
C ALA A 351 -43.32 -25.22 -8.99
N THR A 352 -43.22 -26.04 -10.04
CA THR A 352 -44.39 -26.60 -10.74
C THR A 352 -44.78 -27.99 -10.25
N GLY A 353 -43.93 -28.64 -9.45
CA GLY A 353 -44.12 -30.00 -8.93
C GLY A 353 -43.99 -30.12 -7.41
N THR A 354 -43.89 -31.38 -6.95
CA THR A 354 -43.66 -31.70 -5.52
C THR A 354 -42.44 -32.59 -5.27
N GLU A 355 -41.88 -33.22 -6.31
CA GLU A 355 -40.73 -34.11 -6.18
C GLU A 355 -39.43 -33.34 -6.39
N ILE A 356 -38.53 -33.43 -5.41
CA ILE A 356 -37.16 -32.92 -5.50
C ILE A 356 -36.26 -34.08 -5.89
N ASP A 357 -35.27 -33.84 -6.75
CA ASP A 357 -34.24 -34.85 -7.03
C ASP A 357 -33.55 -35.27 -5.71
N THR A 358 -33.57 -36.57 -5.44
CA THR A 358 -32.94 -37.19 -4.26
C THR A 358 -31.70 -37.99 -4.62
N THR A 359 -31.21 -37.86 -5.86
CA THR A 359 -29.97 -38.50 -6.32
C THR A 359 -28.77 -37.98 -5.51
N TYR A 360 -28.86 -36.72 -5.07
CA TYR A 360 -27.85 -36.04 -4.27
C TYR A 360 -28.42 -35.52 -2.95
N ASP A 361 -27.57 -35.46 -1.92
CA ASP A 361 -27.88 -34.76 -0.67
C ASP A 361 -27.65 -33.25 -0.83
N TRP A 362 -28.71 -32.54 -1.21
CA TRP A 362 -28.67 -31.09 -1.41
C TRP A 362 -28.51 -30.29 -0.11
N SER A 363 -28.57 -30.91 1.08
CA SER A 363 -28.35 -30.18 2.34
C SER A 363 -26.91 -29.71 2.52
N ALA A 364 -25.97 -30.36 1.82
CA ALA A 364 -24.56 -29.97 1.77
C ALA A 364 -24.25 -28.96 0.64
N ALA A 365 -25.23 -28.61 -0.18
CA ALA A 365 -25.03 -27.74 -1.33
C ALA A 365 -24.93 -26.25 -0.93
N LYS A 366 -24.10 -25.50 -1.66
CA LYS A 366 -23.96 -24.06 -1.53
C LYS A 366 -25.02 -23.36 -2.39
N TYR A 367 -25.80 -22.47 -1.80
CA TYR A 367 -26.69 -21.61 -2.57
C TYR A 367 -25.94 -20.45 -3.24
N ILE A 368 -26.18 -20.25 -4.52
CA ILE A 368 -25.68 -19.14 -5.35
C ILE A 368 -26.87 -18.20 -5.64
N PRO A 369 -27.03 -17.10 -4.88
CA PRO A 369 -28.25 -16.30 -4.91
C PRO A 369 -28.55 -15.66 -6.26
N LEU A 370 -27.55 -15.07 -6.91
CA LEU A 370 -27.74 -14.37 -8.19
C LEU A 370 -28.28 -15.33 -9.28
N GLN A 371 -27.74 -16.54 -9.32
CA GLN A 371 -28.10 -17.57 -10.30
C GLN A 371 -29.32 -18.42 -9.83
N GLN A 372 -29.74 -18.23 -8.57
CA GLN A 372 -30.69 -19.07 -7.84
C GLN A 372 -30.39 -20.57 -7.99
N VAL A 373 -29.15 -21.01 -7.85
CA VAL A 373 -28.80 -22.44 -7.97
C VAL A 373 -28.20 -22.98 -6.69
N LEU A 374 -28.34 -24.28 -6.49
CA LEU A 374 -27.56 -25.02 -5.50
C LEU A 374 -26.39 -25.70 -6.21
N GLU A 375 -25.18 -25.38 -5.76
CA GLU A 375 -23.93 -26.00 -6.18
C GLU A 375 -23.56 -27.12 -5.19
N LEU A 376 -23.45 -28.35 -5.68
CA LEU A 376 -22.92 -29.47 -4.91
C LEU A 376 -21.61 -29.96 -5.51
N ARG A 377 -20.55 -29.94 -4.70
CA ARG A 377 -19.25 -30.52 -5.06
C ARG A 377 -19.27 -31.98 -4.67
N VAL A 378 -19.40 -32.86 -5.66
CA VAL A 378 -19.44 -34.32 -5.44
C VAL A 378 -18.04 -34.83 -5.14
N ASP A 379 -17.04 -34.33 -5.87
CA ASP A 379 -15.61 -34.55 -5.63
C ASP A 379 -14.78 -33.40 -6.26
N ALA A 380 -13.45 -33.55 -6.31
CA ALA A 380 -12.53 -32.53 -6.83
C ALA A 380 -12.70 -32.22 -8.33
N ASN A 381 -13.30 -33.13 -9.10
CA ASN A 381 -13.45 -33.04 -10.55
C ASN A 381 -14.92 -33.04 -10.98
N LYS A 382 -15.87 -33.03 -10.04
CA LYS A 382 -17.31 -33.07 -10.35
C LYS A 382 -18.11 -32.11 -9.49
N VAL A 383 -18.70 -31.12 -10.16
CA VAL A 383 -19.68 -30.20 -9.58
C VAL A 383 -21.01 -30.31 -10.30
N VAL A 384 -22.07 -30.44 -9.51
CA VAL A 384 -23.45 -30.61 -9.98
C VAL A 384 -24.29 -29.44 -9.50
N TYR A 385 -25.14 -28.94 -10.38
CA TYR A 385 -26.00 -27.78 -10.14
C TYR A 385 -27.47 -28.17 -10.25
N ILE A 386 -28.31 -27.67 -9.36
CA ILE A 386 -29.76 -27.78 -9.48
C ILE A 386 -30.40 -26.41 -9.31
N LYS A 387 -31.49 -26.16 -10.04
CA LYS A 387 -32.24 -24.91 -9.92
C LYS A 387 -32.88 -24.83 -8.53
N ALA A 388 -32.82 -23.66 -7.93
CA ALA A 388 -33.45 -23.34 -6.67
C ALA A 388 -34.38 -22.13 -6.80
N ASP A 389 -35.23 -21.95 -5.79
CA ASP A 389 -36.01 -20.73 -5.58
C ASP A 389 -35.14 -19.61 -4.97
N ALA A 390 -35.73 -18.43 -4.79
CA ALA A 390 -35.06 -17.28 -4.21
C ALA A 390 -34.58 -17.50 -2.75
N GLN A 391 -35.12 -18.51 -2.05
CA GLN A 391 -34.76 -18.89 -0.69
C GLN A 391 -33.72 -20.02 -0.65
N GLY A 392 -33.22 -20.47 -1.80
CA GLY A 392 -32.23 -21.53 -1.90
C GLY A 392 -32.79 -22.93 -1.69
N LYS A 393 -34.10 -23.14 -1.87
CA LYS A 393 -34.66 -24.50 -1.89
C LYS A 393 -34.63 -25.06 -3.31
N PRO A 394 -34.24 -26.33 -3.50
CA PRO A 394 -34.32 -26.96 -4.81
C PRO A 394 -35.75 -26.87 -5.36
N LEU A 395 -35.87 -26.52 -6.64
CA LEU A 395 -37.17 -26.52 -7.29
C LEU A 395 -37.60 -27.96 -7.58
N ALA A 396 -38.88 -28.23 -7.36
CA ALA A 396 -39.46 -29.51 -7.75
C ALA A 396 -39.34 -29.71 -9.27
N ASP A 397 -39.12 -30.96 -9.67
CA ASP A 397 -38.86 -31.42 -11.04
C ASP A 397 -37.58 -30.87 -11.71
N ALA A 398 -36.81 -30.03 -11.01
CA ALA A 398 -35.51 -29.60 -11.50
C ALA A 398 -34.56 -30.81 -11.53
N LYS A 399 -33.85 -30.97 -12.65
CA LYS A 399 -32.85 -32.02 -12.78
C LYS A 399 -31.47 -31.47 -12.42
N PRO A 400 -30.65 -32.24 -11.70
CA PRO A 400 -29.24 -31.93 -11.55
C PRO A 400 -28.57 -31.87 -12.92
N VAL A 401 -27.69 -30.89 -13.12
CA VAL A 401 -26.88 -30.73 -14.32
C VAL A 401 -25.42 -30.67 -13.90
N GLU A 402 -24.61 -31.58 -14.44
CA GLU A 402 -23.16 -31.49 -14.31
C GLU A 402 -22.61 -30.42 -15.26
N SER A 403 -21.69 -29.60 -14.78
CA SER A 403 -21.00 -28.61 -15.60
C SER A 403 -19.50 -28.85 -15.54
N SER A 404 -18.97 -29.58 -16.52
CA SER A 404 -17.52 -29.75 -16.65
C SER A 404 -16.83 -28.41 -16.93
N ALA A 405 -17.47 -27.50 -17.67
CA ALA A 405 -16.97 -26.15 -17.91
C ALA A 405 -16.77 -25.38 -16.59
N LEU A 406 -17.82 -25.25 -15.77
CA LEU A 406 -17.72 -24.53 -14.48
C LEU A 406 -16.82 -25.26 -13.48
N THR A 407 -16.80 -26.59 -13.50
CA THR A 407 -15.89 -27.38 -12.64
C THR A 407 -14.44 -27.12 -12.99
N GLU A 408 -14.08 -27.10 -14.28
CA GLU A 408 -12.72 -26.81 -14.71
C GLU A 408 -12.35 -25.35 -14.46
N ALA A 409 -13.27 -24.40 -14.72
CA ALA A 409 -13.09 -22.99 -14.35
C ALA A 409 -12.85 -22.78 -12.86
N LEU A 410 -13.55 -23.55 -12.01
CA LEU A 410 -13.36 -23.56 -10.58
C LEU A 410 -11.97 -24.12 -10.21
N ASN A 411 -11.50 -25.18 -10.89
CA ASN A 411 -10.17 -25.74 -10.63
C ASN A 411 -9.02 -24.86 -11.15
N LEU A 412 -9.28 -24.07 -12.20
CA LEU A 412 -8.38 -23.02 -12.72
C LEU A 412 -8.47 -21.72 -11.91
N SER A 413 -9.31 -21.64 -10.87
CA SER A 413 -9.51 -20.42 -10.07
C SER A 413 -8.44 -20.17 -9.00
N ASP A 414 -7.21 -20.69 -9.20
CA ASP A 414 -6.06 -20.35 -8.37
C ASP A 414 -5.78 -18.83 -8.30
N ARG A 415 -6.39 -18.06 -9.21
CA ARG A 415 -6.56 -16.60 -9.16
C ARG A 415 -7.97 -16.24 -8.67
N GLY A 416 -8.11 -16.06 -7.37
CA GLY A 416 -9.40 -15.95 -6.65
C GLY A 416 -10.35 -14.81 -7.01
N ARG A 417 -10.14 -14.03 -8.08
CA ARG A 417 -10.97 -12.85 -8.39
C ARG A 417 -11.42 -12.65 -9.84
N PHE A 418 -10.84 -13.35 -10.82
CA PHE A 418 -11.14 -13.10 -12.25
C PHE A 418 -11.27 -14.39 -13.09
N SER A 419 -11.89 -15.42 -12.53
CA SER A 419 -12.32 -16.56 -13.33
C SER A 419 -13.76 -16.33 -13.81
N SER A 420 -14.09 -16.80 -15.00
CA SER A 420 -15.46 -16.75 -15.50
C SER A 420 -16.45 -17.48 -14.56
N TYR A 421 -15.97 -18.48 -13.79
CA TYR A 421 -16.76 -19.08 -12.71
C TYR A 421 -17.08 -18.08 -11.60
N ASN A 422 -16.09 -17.30 -11.16
CA ASN A 422 -16.26 -16.32 -10.10
C ASN A 422 -17.19 -15.17 -10.52
N ASP A 423 -17.11 -14.72 -11.77
CA ASP A 423 -18.12 -13.78 -12.32
C ASP A 423 -19.52 -14.39 -12.22
N TRP A 424 -19.69 -15.62 -12.71
CA TRP A 424 -20.98 -16.30 -12.69
C TRP A 424 -21.51 -16.56 -11.25
N ALA A 425 -20.68 -17.08 -10.34
CA ALA A 425 -21.10 -17.51 -9.00
C ALA A 425 -21.11 -16.39 -7.95
N ALA A 426 -20.26 -15.37 -8.11
CA ALA A 426 -20.01 -14.36 -7.10
C ALA A 426 -20.15 -12.92 -7.63
N GLY A 427 -20.40 -12.70 -8.92
CA GLY A 427 -20.48 -11.34 -9.47
C GLY A 427 -21.52 -10.45 -8.80
N GLY A 428 -22.64 -11.01 -8.32
CA GLY A 428 -23.62 -10.26 -7.53
C GLY A 428 -23.12 -9.76 -6.18
N ASN A 429 -22.15 -10.45 -5.56
CA ASN A 429 -21.50 -9.98 -4.33
C ASN A 429 -20.49 -8.87 -4.62
N TRP A 430 -20.02 -8.77 -5.86
CA TRP A 430 -18.94 -7.86 -6.27
C TRP A 430 -19.43 -6.72 -7.18
N ASN A 431 -20.74 -6.63 -7.41
CA ASN A 431 -21.35 -5.71 -8.38
C ASN A 431 -20.77 -5.84 -9.80
N ILE A 432 -20.53 -7.08 -10.23
CA ILE A 432 -20.13 -7.39 -11.60
C ILE A 432 -21.39 -7.78 -12.38
N TRP A 433 -21.68 -7.05 -13.44
CA TRP A 433 -22.86 -7.24 -14.29
C TRP A 433 -22.44 -7.41 -15.75
N ASN A 434 -21.87 -8.58 -16.05
CA ASN A 434 -21.40 -8.96 -17.39
C ASN A 434 -22.17 -10.17 -17.93
N GLU A 435 -21.84 -10.62 -19.13
CA GLU A 435 -22.51 -11.73 -19.80
C GLU A 435 -22.50 -13.03 -18.96
N MET A 436 -21.39 -13.33 -18.27
CA MET A 436 -21.31 -14.50 -17.40
C MET A 436 -22.35 -14.44 -16.28
N THR A 437 -22.52 -13.28 -15.65
CA THR A 437 -23.48 -13.10 -14.54
C THR A 437 -24.95 -13.23 -14.97
N MET A 438 -25.24 -13.11 -16.27
CA MET A 438 -26.60 -13.17 -16.82
C MET A 438 -27.04 -14.59 -17.25
N LEU A 439 -26.12 -15.56 -17.25
CA LEU A 439 -26.39 -16.91 -17.76
C LEU A 439 -27.47 -17.67 -16.96
N GLY A 440 -27.61 -17.49 -15.65
CA GLY A 440 -28.56 -18.28 -14.85
C GLY A 440 -28.07 -19.71 -14.59
N ALA A 441 -29.00 -20.65 -14.45
CA ALA A 441 -28.65 -22.06 -14.22
C ALA A 441 -28.22 -22.79 -15.51
N PRO A 442 -27.30 -23.76 -15.43
CA PRO A 442 -27.06 -24.67 -16.54
C PRO A 442 -28.32 -25.51 -16.80
N VAL A 443 -28.66 -25.74 -18.07
CA VAL A 443 -29.86 -26.50 -18.50
C VAL A 443 -29.53 -27.80 -19.23
N ALA A 444 -28.26 -27.98 -19.59
CA ALA A 444 -27.74 -29.21 -20.20
C ALA A 444 -26.28 -29.43 -19.77
N GLU A 445 -25.83 -30.68 -19.83
CA GLU A 445 -24.41 -31.01 -19.70
C GLU A 445 -23.60 -30.34 -20.81
N ALA A 446 -22.32 -30.07 -20.52
CA ALA A 446 -21.44 -29.48 -21.50
C ALA A 446 -21.08 -30.49 -22.61
N THR A 447 -20.94 -30.01 -23.83
CA THR A 447 -20.45 -30.77 -24.98
C THR A 447 -19.05 -30.34 -25.35
N GLU A 448 -18.17 -31.28 -25.71
CA GLU A 448 -16.81 -30.98 -26.16
C GLU A 448 -16.64 -31.29 -27.66
N ALA A 449 -15.96 -30.41 -28.39
CA ALA A 449 -15.57 -30.61 -29.77
C ALA A 449 -14.08 -30.30 -29.94
N THR A 450 -13.29 -31.27 -30.41
CA THR A 450 -11.86 -31.10 -30.65
C THR A 450 -11.57 -30.95 -32.14
N ALA A 451 -10.93 -29.85 -32.53
CA ALA A 451 -10.45 -29.60 -33.89
C ALA A 451 -9.05 -28.98 -33.86
N ASN A 452 -8.13 -29.49 -34.68
CA ASN A 452 -6.75 -28.99 -34.78
C ASN A 452 -5.99 -28.90 -33.44
N GLY A 453 -6.25 -29.84 -32.52
CA GLY A 453 -5.62 -29.86 -31.20
C GLY A 453 -6.25 -28.92 -30.17
N THR A 454 -7.26 -28.14 -30.55
CA THR A 454 -8.02 -27.25 -29.67
C THR A 454 -9.35 -27.91 -29.30
N THR A 455 -9.67 -27.97 -28.02
CA THR A 455 -10.97 -28.48 -27.53
C THR A 455 -11.85 -27.31 -27.14
N ILE A 456 -13.01 -27.20 -27.78
CA ILE A 456 -14.05 -26.22 -27.45
C ILE A 456 -15.11 -26.92 -26.60
N VAL A 457 -15.41 -26.32 -25.45
CA VAL A 457 -16.48 -26.72 -24.54
C VAL A 457 -17.64 -25.76 -24.74
N THR A 458 -18.83 -26.31 -24.98
CA THR A 458 -20.06 -25.53 -25.12
C THR A 458 -21.08 -26.02 -24.09
N GLN A 459 -21.71 -25.11 -23.36
CA GLN A 459 -22.75 -25.47 -22.40
C GLN A 459 -23.94 -24.50 -22.44
N GLN A 460 -25.15 -25.05 -22.38
CA GLN A 460 -26.38 -24.29 -22.39
C GLN A 460 -26.80 -23.88 -20.97
N PHE A 461 -27.18 -22.61 -20.84
CA PHE A 461 -27.73 -22.00 -19.65
C PHE A 461 -29.08 -21.34 -19.97
N GLU A 462 -29.85 -20.97 -18.94
CA GLU A 462 -31.14 -20.31 -19.13
C GLU A 462 -31.05 -19.01 -19.93
N GLY A 463 -30.01 -18.21 -19.66
CA GLY A 463 -29.76 -16.90 -20.25
C GLY A 463 -28.81 -16.90 -21.44
N GLY A 464 -28.32 -18.06 -21.90
CA GLY A 464 -27.38 -18.08 -23.02
C GLY A 464 -26.56 -19.36 -23.14
N THR A 465 -25.53 -19.28 -23.97
CA THR A 465 -24.57 -20.36 -24.21
C THR A 465 -23.19 -19.93 -23.72
N LEU A 466 -22.57 -20.77 -22.91
CA LEU A 466 -21.15 -20.67 -22.59
C LEU A 466 -20.34 -21.36 -23.69
N VAL A 467 -19.36 -20.66 -24.27
CA VAL A 467 -18.39 -21.20 -25.22
C VAL A 467 -17.00 -20.95 -24.69
N TRP A 468 -16.20 -22.00 -24.60
CA TRP A 468 -14.88 -21.93 -23.97
C TRP A 468 -13.85 -22.79 -24.69
N THR A 469 -12.63 -22.28 -24.83
CA THR A 469 -11.49 -23.10 -25.24
C THR A 469 -10.87 -23.75 -24.02
N LYS A 470 -10.97 -25.07 -23.91
CA LYS A 470 -10.50 -25.83 -22.74
C LYS A 470 -9.06 -25.47 -22.38
N GLY A 471 -8.80 -25.17 -21.12
CA GLY A 471 -7.50 -24.77 -20.59
C GLY A 471 -7.15 -23.27 -20.74
N THR A 472 -8.02 -22.43 -21.30
CA THR A 472 -7.80 -20.96 -21.29
C THR A 472 -8.47 -20.29 -20.10
N ALA A 473 -7.96 -19.14 -19.68
CA ALA A 473 -8.49 -18.40 -18.53
C ALA A 473 -9.86 -17.74 -18.79
N PHE A 474 -10.24 -17.54 -20.06
CA PHE A 474 -11.40 -16.73 -20.44
C PHE A 474 -12.47 -17.57 -21.11
N MET A 475 -13.68 -17.54 -20.56
CA MET A 475 -14.89 -18.09 -21.16
C MET A 475 -15.73 -16.98 -21.78
N ASN A 476 -16.37 -17.27 -22.91
CA ASN A 476 -17.28 -16.35 -23.57
C ASN A 476 -18.72 -16.81 -23.34
N ALA A 477 -19.60 -15.86 -23.02
CA ALA A 477 -21.03 -16.10 -22.90
C ALA A 477 -21.78 -15.40 -24.05
N GLU A 478 -22.53 -16.18 -24.80
CA GLU A 478 -23.45 -15.70 -25.84
C GLU A 478 -24.86 -15.65 -25.26
N LEU A 479 -25.34 -14.45 -24.92
CA LEU A 479 -26.65 -14.28 -24.28
C LEU A 479 -27.80 -14.50 -25.27
N ASN A 480 -28.82 -15.24 -24.84
CA ASN A 480 -30.11 -15.30 -25.51
C ASN A 480 -31.02 -14.13 -25.07
N ASP A 481 -32.27 -14.10 -25.54
CA ASP A 481 -33.23 -13.03 -25.19
C ASP A 481 -33.41 -12.83 -23.68
N LEU A 482 -33.40 -13.91 -22.89
CA LEU A 482 -33.52 -13.83 -21.43
C LEU A 482 -32.25 -13.23 -20.80
N GLY A 483 -31.06 -13.66 -21.24
CA GLY A 483 -29.80 -13.09 -20.77
C GLY A 483 -29.67 -11.61 -21.12
N GLN A 484 -30.07 -11.22 -22.33
CA GLN A 484 -30.09 -9.82 -22.76
C GLN A 484 -31.07 -8.98 -21.95
N ALA A 485 -32.27 -9.51 -21.64
CA ALA A 485 -33.24 -8.83 -20.80
C ALA A 485 -32.72 -8.60 -19.37
N LYS A 486 -32.00 -9.59 -18.81
CA LYS A 486 -31.32 -9.48 -17.52
C LYS A 486 -30.24 -8.40 -17.53
N LEU A 487 -29.39 -8.37 -18.57
CA LEU A 487 -28.34 -7.37 -18.71
C LEU A 487 -28.91 -5.96 -18.82
N ALA A 488 -29.91 -5.78 -19.69
CA ALA A 488 -30.57 -4.50 -19.91
C ALA A 488 -31.23 -3.96 -18.63
N TRP A 489 -31.77 -4.85 -17.78
CA TRP A 489 -32.35 -4.45 -16.51
C TRP A 489 -31.31 -3.88 -15.54
N TYR A 490 -30.14 -4.52 -15.40
CA TYR A 490 -29.04 -3.97 -14.59
C TYR A 490 -28.52 -2.65 -15.15
N THR A 491 -28.34 -2.56 -16.47
CA THR A 491 -27.94 -1.30 -17.13
C THR A 491 -28.95 -0.18 -16.85
N ALA A 492 -30.25 -0.48 -16.81
CA ALA A 492 -31.30 0.51 -16.51
C ALA A 492 -31.27 1.00 -15.06
N LEU A 493 -30.69 0.24 -14.12
CA LEU A 493 -30.48 0.66 -12.74
C LEU A 493 -29.24 1.56 -12.57
N GLY A 494 -28.44 1.75 -13.62
CA GLY A 494 -27.18 2.49 -13.56
C GLY A 494 -26.10 1.76 -12.76
N LEU A 495 -26.17 0.43 -12.75
CA LEU A 495 -25.24 -0.47 -12.08
C LEU A 495 -24.15 -0.98 -13.01
#